data_AF-A0A9X8VGK7-F1
#
_entry.id   AF-A0A9X8VGK7-F1
#
_cell.length_a   1.000
_cell.length_b   1.000
_cell.length_c   1.000
_cell.angle_alpha   90.00
_cell.angle_beta   90.00
_cell.angle_gamma   90.00
#
_symmetry.space_group_name_H-M   'P 1'
#
loop_
_entity.id
_entity.type
_entity.pdbx_description
1 polymer ?
#
loop_
_entity_poly.entity_id
_entity_poly.type
_entity_poly.pdbx_seq_one_letter_code
_entity_poly.pdbx_strand_id
1 'polypeptide(L)'
;MNEQYSAMRSNVSMLGKLLGDTIKEALGEHILDRVETIRKLSKSSRAGNEAHRQELLSTLQNLSNDELLPVARAFSQFLNLTNVAEQYHSISPNGEAASNPEALAQLFSRLKDKKLS
;
A
#
# COMPACT_ATOMS: atom_id res chain seq x y z
N MET A 1 -1.33 14.42 13.87
CA MET A 1 -1.19 13.26 12.97
C MET A 1 -2.13 12.18 13.46
N ASN A 2 -2.90 11.53 12.59
CA ASN A 2 -3.86 10.50 13.03
C ASN A 2 -3.07 9.27 13.51
N GLU A 3 -2.93 9.10 14.83
CA GLU A 3 -2.22 7.99 15.49
C GLU A 3 -2.85 6.64 15.14
N GLN A 4 -4.14 6.64 14.84
CA GLN A 4 -4.94 5.46 14.46
C GLN A 4 -4.32 4.63 13.33
N TYR A 5 -3.78 5.28 12.28
CA TYR A 5 -3.17 4.57 11.14
C TYR A 5 -1.65 4.44 11.24
N SER A 6 -1.02 4.82 12.36
CA SER A 6 0.44 4.78 12.50
C SER A 6 0.99 3.36 12.38
N ALA A 7 0.34 2.38 13.00
CA ALA A 7 0.70 0.97 12.92
C ALA A 7 0.58 0.44 11.49
N MET A 8 -0.51 0.75 10.79
CA MET A 8 -0.71 0.36 9.38
C MET A 8 0.39 0.92 8.48
N ARG A 9 0.70 2.23 8.60
CA ARG A 9 1.79 2.85 7.84
C ARG A 9 3.14 2.22 8.13
N SER A 10 3.40 1.84 9.37
CA SER A 10 4.63 1.15 9.77
C SER A 10 4.73 -0.23 9.11
N ASN A 11 3.63 -1.00 9.12
CA ASN A 11 3.56 -2.31 8.44
C ASN A 11 3.78 -2.18 6.93
N VAL A 12 3.13 -1.23 6.27
CA VAL A 12 3.32 -0.97 4.83
C VAL A 12 4.78 -0.63 4.54
N SER A 13 5.41 0.22 5.36
CA SER A 13 6.82 0.59 5.23
C SER A 13 7.76 -0.61 5.40
N MET A 14 7.52 -1.44 6.42
CA MET A 14 8.30 -2.65 6.69
C MET A 14 8.19 -3.65 5.52
N LEU A 15 6.96 -3.98 5.11
CA LEU A 15 6.72 -4.91 4.01
C LEU A 15 7.29 -4.40 2.69
N GLY A 16 7.19 -3.09 2.45
CA GLY A 16 7.79 -2.46 1.27
C GLY A 16 9.32 -2.55 1.27
N LYS A 17 9.97 -2.38 2.43
CA LYS A 17 11.43 -2.55 2.56
C LYS A 17 11.85 -4.00 2.29
N LEU A 18 11.15 -4.97 2.90
CA LEU A 18 11.43 -6.39 2.69
C LEU A 18 11.26 -6.81 1.22
N LEU A 19 10.21 -6.31 0.55
CA LEU A 19 10.02 -6.55 -0.87
C LEU A 19 11.14 -5.92 -1.69
N GLY A 20 11.57 -4.69 -1.35
CA GLY A 20 12.70 -4.03 -2.00
C GLY A 20 13.99 -4.84 -1.89
N ASP A 21 14.33 -5.30 -0.68
CA ASP A 21 15.49 -6.14 -0.41
C ASP A 21 15.40 -7.46 -1.23
N THR A 22 14.22 -8.08 -1.26
CA THR A 22 13.96 -9.31 -2.05
C THR A 22 14.13 -9.08 -3.55
N ILE A 23 13.63 -7.97 -4.09
CA ILE A 23 13.79 -7.62 -5.52
C ILE A 23 15.27 -7.41 -5.84
N LYS A 24 16.01 -6.71 -4.96
CA LYS A 24 17.44 -6.47 -5.11
C LYS A 24 18.24 -7.78 -5.14
N GLU A 25 17.91 -8.73 -4.26
CA GLU A 25 18.55 -10.05 -4.23
C GLU A 25 18.21 -10.90 -5.47
N ALA A 26 16.95 -10.89 -5.92
CA ALA A 26 16.49 -11.78 -6.99
C ALA A 26 16.86 -11.29 -8.40
N LEU A 27 16.81 -9.98 -8.64
CA LEU A 27 16.88 -9.37 -9.97
C LEU A 27 17.95 -8.27 -10.08
N GLY A 28 18.62 -7.97 -8.97
CA GLY A 28 19.63 -6.93 -8.89
C GLY A 28 19.06 -5.54 -8.57
N GLU A 29 19.97 -4.63 -8.23
CA GLU A 29 19.65 -3.27 -7.79
C GLU A 29 18.98 -2.43 -8.89
N HIS A 30 19.30 -2.69 -10.17
CA HIS A 30 18.76 -1.92 -11.28
C HIS A 30 17.23 -1.97 -11.38
N ILE A 31 16.59 -3.13 -11.14
CA ILE A 31 15.13 -3.24 -11.16
C ILE A 31 14.52 -2.46 -10.00
N LEU A 32 15.11 -2.55 -8.81
CA LEU A 32 14.63 -1.80 -7.66
C LEU A 32 14.73 -0.28 -7.92
N ASP A 33 15.84 0.18 -8.49
CA ASP A 33 16.05 1.59 -8.85
C ASP A 33 15.02 2.07 -9.87
N ARG A 34 14.69 1.25 -10.87
CA ARG A 34 13.63 1.56 -11.86
C ARG A 34 12.27 1.73 -11.16
N VAL A 35 11.90 0.79 -10.30
CA VAL A 35 10.63 0.84 -9.55
C VAL A 35 10.57 2.09 -8.67
N GLU A 36 11.64 2.39 -7.92
CA GLU A 36 11.72 3.57 -7.06
C GLU A 36 11.71 4.89 -7.84
N THR A 37 12.36 4.93 -8.99
CA THR A 37 12.35 6.09 -9.90
C THR A 37 10.92 6.37 -10.38
N ILE A 38 10.24 5.35 -10.92
CA ILE A 38 8.85 5.46 -11.39
C ILE A 38 7.93 5.89 -10.25
N ARG A 39 8.11 5.34 -9.04
CA ARG A 39 7.33 5.69 -7.84
C ARG A 39 7.50 7.17 -7.45
N LYS A 40 8.75 7.65 -7.39
CA LYS A 40 9.08 9.04 -7.01
C LYS A 40 8.54 10.04 -8.04
N LEU A 41 8.75 9.77 -9.33
CA LEU A 41 8.25 10.61 -10.42
C LEU A 41 6.73 10.64 -10.45
N SER A 42 6.06 9.49 -10.27
CA SER A 42 4.59 9.41 -10.18
C SER A 42 4.04 10.24 -9.02
N LYS A 43 4.67 10.16 -7.84
CA LYS A 43 4.27 10.95 -6.67
C LYS A 43 4.42 12.44 -6.92
N SER A 44 5.54 12.86 -7.49
CA SER A 44 5.80 14.28 -7.74
C SER A 44 4.95 14.85 -8.88
N SER A 45 4.71 14.07 -9.94
CA SER A 45 3.80 14.43 -11.02
C SER A 45 2.37 14.65 -10.49
N ARG A 46 1.87 13.76 -9.62
CA ARG A 46 0.57 13.94 -8.94
C ARG A 46 0.49 15.19 -8.06
N ALA A 47 1.63 15.67 -7.56
CA ALA A 47 1.71 16.91 -6.80
C ALA A 47 1.77 18.18 -7.70
N GLY A 48 1.65 18.03 -9.02
CA GLY A 48 1.61 19.14 -9.98
C GLY A 48 2.94 19.46 -10.66
N ASN A 49 3.98 18.63 -10.48
CA ASN A 49 5.27 18.87 -11.14
C ASN A 49 5.24 18.38 -12.60
N GLU A 50 5.18 19.34 -13.52
CA GLU A 50 5.20 19.12 -14.98
C GLU A 50 6.46 18.38 -15.47
N ALA A 51 7.62 18.81 -15.00
CA ALA A 51 8.90 18.28 -15.46
C ALA A 51 9.02 16.79 -15.10
N HIS A 52 8.65 16.44 -13.86
CA HIS A 52 8.63 15.04 -13.44
C HIS A 52 7.55 14.22 -14.14
N ARG A 53 6.48 14.84 -14.65
CA ARG A 53 5.50 14.14 -15.50
C ARG A 53 6.12 13.76 -16.85
N GLN A 54 6.87 14.67 -17.47
CA GLN A 54 7.57 14.39 -18.73
C GLN A 54 8.67 13.34 -18.53
N GLU A 55 9.43 13.45 -17.43
CA GLU A 55 10.45 12.48 -17.06
C GLU A 55 9.87 11.09 -16.78
N LEU A 56 8.70 11.02 -16.13
CA LEU A 56 7.98 9.76 -15.92
C LEU A 56 7.62 9.11 -17.26
N LEU A 57 7.07 9.87 -18.21
CA LEU A 57 6.70 9.35 -19.52
C LEU A 57 7.92 8.84 -20.28
N SER A 58 9.01 9.60 -20.28
CA SER A 58 10.28 9.17 -20.89
C SER A 58 10.83 7.92 -20.23
N THR A 59 10.80 7.83 -18.90
CA THR A 59 11.26 6.65 -18.15
C THR A 59 10.47 5.40 -18.54
N LEU A 60 9.14 5.52 -18.65
CA LEU A 60 8.27 4.40 -19.04
C LEU A 60 8.48 3.99 -20.51
N GLN A 61 8.72 4.94 -21.41
CA GLN A 61 9.01 4.66 -22.82
C GLN A 61 10.36 3.99 -23.05
N ASN A 62 11.32 4.22 -22.15
CA ASN A 62 12.68 3.68 -22.24
C ASN A 62 12.88 2.38 -21.43
N LEU A 63 11.82 1.81 -20.85
CA LEU A 63 11.91 0.47 -20.26
C LEU A 63 12.14 -0.56 -21.36
N SER A 64 13.17 -1.39 -21.18
CA SER A 64 13.40 -2.53 -22.05
C SER A 64 12.31 -3.60 -21.86
N ASN A 65 12.10 -4.44 -22.88
CA ASN A 65 11.11 -5.52 -22.81
C ASN A 65 11.35 -6.47 -21.63
N ASP A 66 12.61 -6.68 -21.25
CA ASP A 66 13.01 -7.54 -20.13
C ASP A 66 12.74 -6.88 -18.76
N GLU A 67 12.69 -5.54 -18.69
CA GLU A 67 12.35 -4.79 -17.47
C GLU A 67 10.83 -4.67 -17.25
N LEU A 68 10.01 -4.70 -18.32
CA LEU A 68 8.56 -4.48 -18.24
C LEU A 68 7.87 -5.42 -17.24
N LEU A 69 8.11 -6.72 -17.37
CA LEU A 69 7.46 -7.73 -16.51
C LEU A 69 7.93 -7.65 -15.05
N PRO A 70 9.24 -7.59 -14.74
CA PRO A 70 9.73 -7.34 -13.38
C PRO A 70 9.15 -6.09 -12.72
N VAL A 71 9.16 -4.96 -13.44
CA VAL A 71 8.66 -3.68 -12.91
C VAL A 71 7.16 -3.76 -12.62
N ALA A 72 6.37 -4.31 -13.55
CA ALA A 72 4.94 -4.50 -13.35
C ALA A 72 4.65 -5.40 -12.13
N ARG A 73 5.35 -6.54 -12.02
CA ARG A 73 5.18 -7.47 -10.89
C ARG A 73 5.55 -6.82 -9.57
N ALA A 74 6.62 -6.02 -9.53
CA ALA A 74 7.00 -5.29 -8.32
C ALA A 74 5.86 -4.38 -7.84
N PHE A 75 5.27 -3.56 -8.72
CA PHE A 75 4.14 -2.71 -8.36
C PHE A 75 2.91 -3.50 -7.92
N SER A 76 2.59 -4.61 -8.58
CA SER A 76 1.50 -5.50 -8.14
C SER A 76 1.76 -6.06 -6.73
N GLN A 77 2.99 -6.43 -6.41
CA GLN A 77 3.31 -6.94 -5.08
C GLN A 77 3.28 -5.85 -4.00
N PHE A 78 3.74 -4.63 -4.30
CA PHE A 78 3.58 -3.50 -3.38
C PHE A 78 2.10 -3.25 -3.05
N LEU A 79 1.21 -3.30 -4.05
CA LEU A 79 -0.23 -3.15 -3.85
C LEU A 79 -0.79 -4.29 -2.98
N ASN A 80 -0.43 -5.53 -3.28
CA ASN A 80 -0.86 -6.69 -2.49
C ASN A 80 -0.44 -6.57 -1.03
N LEU A 81 0.82 -6.19 -0.76
CA LEU A 81 1.32 -6.02 0.61
C LEU A 81 0.64 -4.86 1.34
N THR A 82 0.29 -3.79 0.61
CA THR A 82 -0.49 -2.68 1.18
C THR A 82 -1.87 -3.16 1.60
N ASN A 83 -2.55 -3.92 0.75
CA ASN A 83 -3.86 -4.49 1.04
C ASN A 83 -3.81 -5.47 2.23
N VAL A 84 -2.76 -6.28 2.34
CA VAL A 84 -2.57 -7.20 3.49
C VAL A 84 -2.36 -6.40 4.78
N ALA A 85 -1.57 -5.34 4.76
CA ALA A 85 -1.36 -4.48 5.93
C ALA A 85 -2.65 -3.78 6.37
N GLU A 86 -3.47 -3.33 5.42
CA GLU A 86 -4.79 -2.74 5.67
C GLU A 86 -5.76 -3.76 6.28
N GLN A 87 -5.89 -4.94 5.68
CA GLN A 87 -6.75 -6.01 6.21
C GLN A 87 -6.35 -6.43 7.63
N TYR A 88 -5.03 -6.55 7.89
CA TYR A 88 -4.53 -6.81 9.23
C TYR A 88 -4.91 -5.69 10.21
N HIS A 89 -4.82 -4.43 9.79
CA HIS A 89 -5.21 -3.30 10.62
C HIS A 89 -6.71 -3.31 10.95
N SER A 90 -7.57 -3.65 9.97
CA SER A 90 -9.02 -3.71 10.19
C SER A 90 -9.44 -4.75 11.22
N ILE A 91 -8.79 -5.91 11.27
CA ILE A 91 -9.12 -6.96 12.27
C ILE A 91 -8.35 -6.81 13.59
N SER A 92 -7.28 -6.03 13.62
CA SER A 92 -6.43 -5.87 14.80
C SER A 92 -7.21 -5.24 15.95
N PRO A 93 -7.12 -5.77 17.19
CA PRO A 93 -7.72 -5.14 18.38
C PRO A 93 -7.19 -3.72 18.64
N ASN A 94 -5.94 -3.46 18.23
CA ASN A 94 -5.30 -2.14 18.35
C ASN A 94 -5.54 -1.26 17.09
N GLY A 95 -6.36 -1.73 16.14
CA GLY A 95 -6.78 -1.02 14.94
C GLY A 95 -8.27 -0.74 14.97
N GLU A 96 -9.01 -1.18 13.95
CA GLU A 96 -10.46 -0.98 13.87
C GLU A 96 -11.27 -2.03 14.65
N ALA A 97 -10.63 -3.15 15.02
CA ALA A 97 -11.26 -4.27 15.71
C ALA A 97 -12.59 -4.71 15.06
N ALA A 98 -12.63 -4.76 13.72
CA ALA A 98 -13.85 -5.01 12.95
C ALA A 98 -14.52 -6.36 13.27
N SER A 99 -13.77 -7.33 13.78
CA SER A 99 -14.26 -8.63 14.24
C SER A 99 -14.71 -8.64 15.71
N ASN A 100 -14.71 -7.50 16.40
CA ASN A 100 -15.13 -7.41 17.81
C ASN A 100 -16.65 -7.68 17.94
N PRO A 101 -17.07 -8.69 18.73
CA PRO A 101 -18.47 -9.00 18.99
C PRO A 101 -19.29 -7.83 19.56
N GLU A 102 -18.63 -6.80 20.10
CA GLU A 102 -19.26 -5.59 20.64
C GLU A 102 -20.14 -4.85 19.62
N ALA A 103 -19.82 -4.92 18.33
CA ALA A 103 -20.67 -4.34 17.28
C ALA A 103 -22.08 -4.96 17.26
N LEU A 104 -22.18 -6.29 17.44
CA LEU A 104 -23.46 -6.99 17.55
C LEU A 104 -24.17 -6.67 18.87
N ALA A 105 -23.42 -6.58 19.97
CA ALA A 105 -23.99 -6.19 21.26
C ALA A 105 -24.61 -4.78 21.21
N GLN A 106 -23.92 -3.83 20.59
CA GLN A 106 -24.43 -2.47 20.36
C GLN A 106 -25.68 -2.45 19.48
N LEU A 107 -25.72 -3.27 18.42
CA LEU A 107 -26.91 -3.43 17.58
C LEU A 107 -28.10 -3.93 18.40
N PHE A 108 -27.93 -5.00 19.17
CA PHE A 108 -29.00 -5.54 20.01
C PHE A 108 -29.48 -4.54 21.07
N SER A 109 -28.58 -3.77 21.67
CA SER A 109 -28.96 -2.68 22.58
C SER A 109 -29.82 -1.65 21.88
N ARG A 110 -29.39 -1.18 20.69
CA ARG A 110 -30.15 -0.18 19.91
C ARG A 110 -31.53 -0.68 19.48
N LEU A 111 -31.67 -1.97 19.14
CA LEU A 111 -32.96 -2.56 18.77
C LEU A 111 -33.91 -2.63 19.97
N LYS A 112 -33.40 -3.04 21.14
CA LYS A 112 -34.16 -3.03 22.41
C LYS A 112 -34.63 -1.62 22.77
N ASP A 113 -33.76 -0.62 22.67
CA ASP A 113 -34.07 0.77 22.98
C ASP A 113 -35.17 1.33 22.07
N LYS A 114 -35.21 0.89 20.81
CA LYS A 114 -36.25 1.25 19.83
C LYS A 114 -37.55 0.47 19.99
N LYS A 115 -37.66 -0.44 20.96
CA LYS A 115 -38.82 -1.32 21.18
C LYS A 115 -39.19 -2.15 19.94
N LEU A 116 -38.20 -2.47 19.12
CA LEU A 116 -38.34 -3.42 18.02
C LEU A 116 -38.09 -4.80 18.64
N SER A 117 -39.16 -5.43 19.13
CA SER A 117 -39.18 -6.82 19.58
C SER A 117 -39.69 -7.73 18.48
#